data_AF-A0A929Y8F0-F1
#
_entry.id   AF-A0A929Y8F0-F1
#
_cell.length_a   1.000
_cell.length_b   1.000
_cell.length_c   1.000
_cell.angle_alpha   90.00
_cell.angle_beta   90.00
_cell.angle_gamma   90.00
#
_symmetry.space_group_name_H-M   'P 1'
#
loop_
_entity.id
_entity.type
_entity.pdbx_description
1 polymer ?
#
loop_
_entity_poly.entity_id
_entity_poly.type
_entity_poly.pdbx_seq_one_letter_code
_entity_poly.pdbx_strand_id
1 'polypeptide(L)' 'MVRKKESLDAWQKLDNTALLFPVIANETNTNVYRITAVLKEQVDAILLQHALDDLLPRFPSFNVLMRQGVFW' A
#
# COMPACT_ATOMS: atom_id res chain seq x y z
N MET A 1 9.54 -26.41 -5.09
CA MET A 1 9.69 -24.93 -5.15
C MET A 1 10.11 -24.44 -3.77
N VAL A 2 11.31 -23.86 -3.67
CA VAL A 2 11.93 -23.43 -2.41
C VAL A 2 11.19 -22.20 -1.89
N ARG A 3 10.49 -22.32 -0.74
CA ARG A 3 10.02 -21.15 0.02
C ARG A 3 11.26 -20.42 0.53
N LYS A 4 11.63 -19.32 -0.13
CA LYS A 4 12.65 -18.40 0.38
C LYS A 4 12.12 -17.84 1.70
N LYS A 5 12.77 -18.20 2.80
CA LYS A 5 12.46 -17.69 4.14
C LYS A 5 12.93 -16.24 4.15
N GLU A 6 12.04 -15.29 3.87
CA GLU A 6 12.36 -13.88 4.06
C GLU A 6 12.70 -13.66 5.53
N SER A 7 13.90 -13.15 5.78
CA SER A 7 14.38 -12.80 7.11
C SER A 7 13.40 -11.82 7.75
N LEU A 8 12.96 -12.12 8.97
CA LEU A 8 12.02 -11.34 9.79
C LEU A 8 12.47 -9.91 10.14
N ASP A 9 13.56 -9.42 9.54
CA ASP A 9 14.23 -8.14 9.84
C ASP A 9 14.03 -7.05 8.78
N ALA A 10 13.19 -7.26 7.77
CA ALA A 10 12.93 -6.24 6.75
C ALA A 10 11.88 -5.21 7.21
N TRP A 11 12.04 -4.64 8.41
CA TRP A 11 11.32 -3.41 8.77
C TRP A 11 11.80 -2.30 7.83
N GLN A 12 10.97 -1.99 6.82
CA GLN A 12 11.26 -0.85 5.96
C GLN A 12 11.16 0.41 6.81
N LYS A 13 12.26 1.18 6.85
CA LYS A 13 12.30 2.46 7.55
C LYS A 13 11.20 3.36 6.96
N LEU A 14 10.41 3.97 7.84
CA LEU A 14 9.39 4.94 7.45
C LEU A 14 10.07 6.05 6.62
N ASP A 15 9.48 6.39 5.47
CA ASP A 15 9.95 7.50 4.66
C ASP A 15 9.78 8.83 5.44
N ASN A 16 10.69 9.79 5.21
CA ASN A 16 10.68 11.10 5.88
C ASN A 16 9.34 11.84 5.66
N THR A 17 8.71 11.57 4.53
CA THR A 17 7.38 12.03 4.16
C THR A 17 6.31 11.68 5.19
N ALA A 18 6.37 10.47 5.79
CA ALA A 18 5.43 10.03 6.81
C ALA A 18 5.64 10.72 8.17
N LEU A 19 6.82 11.34 8.40
CA LEU A 19 7.09 12.18 9.57
C LEU A 19 6.70 13.64 9.34
N LEU A 20 6.88 14.15 8.12
CA LEU A 20 6.64 15.56 7.79
C LEU A 20 5.15 15.87 7.68
N PHE A 21 4.37 15.00 7.03
CA PHE A 21 2.95 15.27 6.77
C PHE A 21 2.10 15.46 8.04
N PRO A 22 2.25 14.66 9.11
CA PRO A 22 1.52 14.91 10.36
C PRO A 22 1.85 16.25 11.01
N VAL A 23 3.08 16.75 10.84
CA VAL A 23 3.54 18.02 11.46
C VAL A 23 2.96 19.24 10.74
N ILE A 24 2.67 19.11 9.43
CA ILE A 24 2.12 20.20 8.61
C ILE A 24 0.61 20.06 8.33
N ALA A 25 0.01 18.93 8.74
CA ALA A 25 -1.42 18.70 8.59
C ALA A 25 -2.18 19.46 9.68
N ASN A 26 -3.14 20.27 9.25
CA ASN A 26 -4.00 21.05 10.12
C ASN A 26 -5.47 20.63 9.88
N GLU A 27 -6.39 20.96 10.79
CA GLU A 27 -7.82 20.62 10.68
C GLU A 27 -8.45 21.04 9.34
N THR A 28 -7.90 22.08 8.71
CA THR A 28 -8.37 22.63 7.44
C THR A 28 -7.59 22.16 6.21
N ASN A 29 -6.42 21.53 6.36
CA ASN A 29 -5.61 21.07 5.24
C ASN A 29 -4.88 19.77 5.58
N THR A 30 -5.50 18.64 5.24
CA THR A 30 -4.98 17.31 5.48
C THR A 30 -4.03 16.83 4.37
N ASN A 31 -3.90 17.57 3.26
CA ASN A 31 -3.16 17.17 2.05
C ASN A 31 -3.56 15.76 1.51
N VAL A 32 -4.72 15.24 1.91
CA VAL A 32 -5.24 13.94 1.45
C VAL A 32 -6.17 14.16 0.26
N TYR A 33 -5.73 13.73 -0.92
CA TYR A 33 -6.56 13.69 -2.11
C TYR A 33 -7.16 12.30 -2.28
N ARG A 34 -8.47 12.22 -2.44
CA ARG A 34 -9.17 10.97 -2.76
C ARG A 34 -9.72 11.05 -4.18
N ILE A 35 -9.25 10.13 -5.02
CA ILE A 35 -9.80 9.92 -6.36
C ILE A 35 -10.64 8.65 -6.32
N THR A 36 -11.84 8.70 -6.89
CA THR A 36 -12.69 7.53 -7.05
C THR A 36 -13.18 7.45 -8.48
N ALA A 37 -13.35 6.24 -8.98
CA ALA A 37 -13.91 5.97 -10.30
C ALA A 37 -14.85 4.77 -10.19
N VAL A 38 -15.90 4.79 -11.01
CA VAL A 38 -16.84 3.68 -11.13
C VAL A 38 -16.72 3.11 -12.54
N LEU A 39 -16.52 1.80 -12.64
CA LEU A 39 -16.48 1.12 -13.92
C LEU A 39 -17.91 1.00 -14.48
N LYS A 40 -18.04 1.16 -15.79
CA LYS A 40 -19.34 1.01 -16.48
C LYS A 40 -19.69 -0.45 -16.74
N GLU A 41 -18.69 -1.31 -16.77
CA GLU A 41 -18.80 -2.72 -17.11
C GLU A 41 -18.59 -3.58 -15.87
N GLN A 42 -19.11 -4.80 -15.91
CA GLN A 42 -18.91 -5.76 -14.84
C GLN A 42 -17.46 -6.22 -14.78
N VAL A 43 -16.95 -6.38 -13.56
CA VAL A 43 -15.58 -6.81 -13.32
C VAL A 43 -15.48 -8.33 -13.46
N ASP A 44 -14.60 -8.79 -14.34
CA ASP A 44 -14.17 -10.20 -14.37
C ASP A 44 -13.10 -10.43 -13.28
N ALA A 45 -13.44 -11.28 -12.31
CA ALA A 45 -12.57 -11.56 -11.17
C ALA A 45 -11.26 -12.26 -11.56
N ILE A 46 -11.27 -13.11 -12.60
CA ILE A 46 -10.08 -13.86 -13.03
C ILE A 46 -9.11 -12.91 -13.72
N LEU A 47 -9.61 -12.08 -14.64
CA LEU A 47 -8.78 -11.07 -15.32
C LEU A 47 -8.22 -10.05 -14.33
N LEU A 48 -9.01 -9.63 -13.34
CA LEU A 48 -8.54 -8.72 -12.29
C LEU A 48 -7.40 -9.34 -11.47
N GLN A 49 -7.50 -10.63 -11.13
CA GLN A 49 -6.44 -11.33 -10.40
C GLN A 49 -5.15 -11.42 -11.22
N HIS A 50 -5.24 -11.75 -12.50
CA HIS A 50 -4.07 -11.78 -13.38
C HIS A 50 -3.39 -10.40 -13.47
N ALA A 51 -4.17 -9.34 -13.66
CA ALA A 51 -3.62 -7.98 -13.70
C ALA A 51 -2.93 -7.59 -12.39
N LEU A 52 -3.47 -8.01 -11.24
CA LEU A 52 -2.84 -7.82 -9.94
C LEU A 52 -1.51 -8.58 -9.87
N ASP A 53 -1.50 -9.86 -10.20
CA ASP A 53 -0.32 -10.72 -10.12
C ASP A 53 0.83 -10.20 -11.01
N ASP A 54 0.51 -9.65 -12.18
CA ASP A 54 1.48 -9.00 -13.08
C ASP A 54 2.05 -7.69 -12.49
N LEU A 55 1.25 -6.94 -11.73
CA LEU A 55 1.63 -5.65 -11.13
C LEU A 55 2.41 -5.80 -9.82
N LEU A 56 2.13 -6.83 -9.02
CA LEU A 56 2.74 -7.01 -7.70
C LEU A 56 4.28 -6.98 -7.72
N PRO A 57 4.99 -7.63 -8.67
CA PRO A 57 6.45 -7.58 -8.75
C PRO A 57 7.00 -6.17 -9.03
N ARG A 58 6.22 -5.32 -9.70
CA ARG A 58 6.61 -3.93 -10.02
C ARG A 58 6.44 -3.00 -8.81
N PHE A 59 5.49 -3.31 -7.94
CA PHE A 59 5.09 -2.45 -6.81
C PHE A 59 5.07 -3.22 -5.48
N PRO A 60 6.23 -3.77 -5.04
CA PRO A 60 6.29 -4.63 -3.85
C PRO A 60 5.84 -3.93 -2.56
N SER A 61 5.96 -2.60 -2.46
CA SER A 61 5.53 -1.81 -1.31
C SER A 61 4.02 -1.84 -1.04
N PHE A 62 3.20 -2.20 -2.04
CA PHE A 62 1.76 -2.36 -1.85
C PHE A 62 1.37 -3.78 -1.39
N ASN A 63 2.27 -4.76 -1.52
CA ASN A 63 2.05 -6.13 -1.09
C ASN A 63 2.45 -6.33 0.38
N VAL A 64 1.87 -5.52 1.27
CA VAL A 64 2.22 -5.51 2.70
C VAL A 64 0.99 -5.69 3.57
N LEU A 65 1.17 -6.36 4.70
CA LEU A 65 0.16 -6.44 5.74
C LEU A 65 0.45 -5.37 6.79
N MET A 66 -0.47 -4.42 6.98
CA MET A 66 -0.40 -3.52 8.13
C MET A 66 -0.65 -4.32 9.41
N ARG A 67 0.32 -4.32 10.32
CA ARG A 67 0.20 -4.94 11.65
C ARG A 67 -0.03 -3.86 12.69
N GLN A 68 -0.83 -4.16 13.72
CA GLN A 68 -0.96 -3.27 14.87
C GLN A 68 0.38 -3.14 15.61
N GLY A 69 0.74 -1.92 15.98
CA GLY A 69 2.01 -1.54 16.60
C GLY A 69 1.76 -0.44 17.61
N VAL A 70 2.72 -0.18 18.50
CA VAL A 70 2.55 0.68 19.69
C VAL A 70 2.28 2.16 19.36
N PHE A 71 2.28 2.55 18.08
CA PHE A 71 2.05 3.91 17.61
C PHE A 71 0.68 4.11 16.89
N TRP A 72 -0.21 3.11 16.90
CA TRP A 72 -1.59 3.20 16.37
C TRP A 72 -2.58 2.30 17.11
#